data_AF-A0A2E5ESY8-F1
#
_entry.id   AF-A0A2E5ESY8-F1
#
_cell.length_a   1.000
_cell.length_b   1.000
_cell.length_c   1.000
_cell.angle_alpha   90.00
_cell.angle_beta   90.00
_cell.angle_gamma   90.00
#
_symmetry.space_group_name_H-M   'P 1'
#
loop_
_entity.id
_entity.type
_entity.pdbx_description
1 polymer ?
#
loop_
_entity_poly.entity_id
_entity_poly.type
_entity_poly.pdbx_seq_one_letter_code
_entity_poly.pdbx_strand_id
1 'polypeptide(L)'
;MKSFLVMVAVLFFSLDCASQDGPVRQVPECIAKVPEQSDFIGDWLRQDGTYQLKVLRKSDGALKVQYLNPKSINVESAEFIKDEDDAIVLMVVLRDEGYPGSTYRLRFDSSYRVLVGTYAMPSSQQQHQVYFTKNPLVNLP
;
A
#
# COMPACT_ATOMS: atom_id res chain seq x y z
N MET A 1 50.67 46.64 16.77
CA MET A 1 50.05 46.95 18.08
C MET A 1 49.38 48.31 17.94
N LYS A 2 48.08 48.57 18.13
CA LYS A 2 46.86 47.83 18.47
C LYS A 2 45.75 48.68 17.85
N SER A 3 44.89 48.14 16.98
CA SER A 3 43.72 48.88 16.48
C SER A 3 42.48 48.40 17.23
N PHE A 4 41.74 49.38 17.74
CA PHE A 4 40.64 49.26 18.67
C PHE A 4 39.31 49.14 17.90
N LEU A 5 38.53 48.11 18.25
CA LEU A 5 37.07 48.01 18.29
C LEU A 5 36.23 49.08 17.55
N VAL A 6 35.40 48.64 16.58
CA VAL A 6 33.95 48.93 16.59
C VAL A 6 33.20 47.68 16.12
N MET A 7 32.41 47.12 17.03
CA MET A 7 31.46 46.04 16.84
C MET A 7 30.15 46.64 16.34
N VAL A 8 29.70 46.28 15.15
CA VAL A 8 28.30 46.46 14.73
C VAL A 8 27.72 45.06 14.51
N ALA A 9 27.00 44.58 15.52
CA ALA A 9 26.23 43.36 15.45
C ALA A 9 24.99 43.63 14.58
N VAL A 10 24.93 43.03 13.40
CA VAL A 10 23.69 42.96 12.62
C VAL A 10 23.05 41.62 12.91
N LEU A 11 22.09 41.63 13.84
CA LEU A 11 21.20 40.50 14.12
C LEU A 11 20.22 40.35 12.95
N PHE A 12 20.53 39.48 12.00
CA PHE A 12 19.51 38.98 11.07
C PHE A 12 18.75 37.86 11.77
N PHE A 13 17.53 38.19 12.20
CA PHE A 13 16.53 37.24 12.67
C PHE A 13 16.31 36.16 11.61
N SER A 14 16.65 34.92 11.96
CA SER A 14 16.26 33.72 11.23
C SER A 14 14.73 33.66 11.18
N LEU A 15 14.13 33.78 9.99
CA LEU A 15 12.80 33.24 9.78
C LEU A 15 12.95 31.74 9.56
N ASP A 16 12.90 30.99 10.66
CA ASP A 16 12.57 29.57 10.60
C ASP A 16 11.15 29.45 10.05
N CYS A 17 11.04 29.00 8.81
CA CYS A 17 9.77 28.58 8.23
C CYS A 17 9.40 27.26 8.91
N ALA A 18 8.65 27.36 10.02
CA ALA A 18 8.17 26.21 10.76
C ALA A 18 7.32 25.32 9.83
N SER A 19 7.88 24.18 9.42
CA SER A 19 7.12 23.09 8.81
C SER A 19 6.11 22.61 9.86
N GLN A 20 4.83 22.72 9.55
CA GLN A 20 3.78 22.14 10.38
C GLN A 20 3.74 20.63 10.16
N ASP A 21 4.61 19.91 10.87
CA ASP A 21 4.38 18.50 11.13
C ASP A 21 3.22 18.41 12.12
N GLY A 22 2.01 18.20 11.59
CA GLY A 22 0.88 17.72 12.38
C GLY A 22 1.23 16.40 13.06
N PRO A 23 0.48 15.97 14.08
CA PRO A 23 0.80 14.74 14.80
C PRO A 23 0.56 13.53 13.89
N VAL A 24 1.57 13.15 13.11
CA VAL A 24 1.69 11.80 12.56
C VAL A 24 1.76 10.92 13.79
N ARG A 25 0.68 10.16 14.04
CA ARG A 25 0.64 9.17 15.11
C ARG A 25 1.68 8.10 14.78
N GLN A 26 2.92 8.31 15.19
CA GLN A 26 3.99 7.33 15.09
C GLN A 26 3.65 6.22 16.08
N VAL A 27 2.88 5.24 15.62
CA VAL A 27 2.83 3.95 16.30
C VAL A 27 4.23 3.39 16.15
N PRO A 28 4.97 3.15 17.25
CA PRO A 28 6.30 2.59 17.13
C PRO A 28 6.19 1.23 16.44
N GLU A 29 7.02 1.06 15.40
CA GLU A 29 7.07 -0.10 14.52
C GLU A 29 7.22 -1.43 15.30
N CYS A 30 7.69 -1.36 16.55
CA CYS A 30 7.88 -2.50 17.45
C CYS A 30 6.59 -3.20 17.94
N ILE A 31 5.40 -2.67 17.67
CA ILE A 31 4.11 -3.31 18.02
C ILE A 31 3.45 -3.98 16.79
N ALA A 32 3.95 -3.71 15.58
CA ALA A 32 3.34 -4.21 14.35
C ALA A 32 3.67 -5.71 14.17
N LYS A 33 2.61 -6.52 13.99
CA LYS A 33 2.75 -7.97 13.72
C LYS A 33 3.50 -8.18 12.39
N VAL A 34 4.37 -9.18 12.34
CA VAL A 34 4.90 -9.70 11.06
C VAL A 34 3.74 -10.23 10.20
N PRO A 35 3.55 -9.74 8.97
CA PRO A 35 2.48 -10.21 8.10
C PRO A 35 2.56 -11.71 7.78
N GLU A 36 1.42 -12.38 7.78
CA GLU A 36 1.23 -13.77 7.36
C GLU A 36 0.29 -13.84 6.15
N GLN A 37 0.32 -14.94 5.40
CA GLN A 37 -0.61 -15.14 4.26
C GLN A 37 -2.09 -15.06 4.66
N SER A 38 -2.41 -15.45 5.89
CA SER A 38 -3.76 -15.38 6.47
C SER A 38 -4.28 -13.94 6.57
N ASP A 39 -3.39 -12.95 6.74
CA ASP A 39 -3.77 -11.55 6.89
C ASP A 39 -4.32 -10.95 5.59
N PHE A 40 -3.98 -11.55 4.44
CA PHE A 40 -4.50 -11.16 3.12
C PHE A 40 -5.90 -11.71 2.85
N ILE A 41 -6.37 -12.72 3.59
CA ILE A 41 -7.66 -13.37 3.33
C ILE A 41 -8.82 -12.44 3.69
N GLY A 42 -9.77 -12.31 2.76
CA GLY A 42 -10.99 -11.52 2.93
C GLY A 42 -11.37 -10.72 1.68
N ASP A 43 -12.41 -9.92 1.85
CA ASP A 43 -12.88 -8.97 0.85
C ASP A 43 -12.26 -7.60 1.12
N TRP A 44 -11.74 -6.96 0.06
CA TRP A 44 -10.97 -5.73 0.13
C TRP A 44 -11.51 -4.70 -0.87
N LEU A 45 -11.63 -3.44 -0.43
CA LEU A 45 -12.11 -2.32 -1.24
C LEU A 45 -10.99 -1.34 -1.51
N ARG A 46 -10.70 -1.08 -2.78
CA ARG A 46 -9.72 -0.07 -3.18
C ARG A 46 -10.29 1.32 -2.87
N GLN A 47 -9.48 2.20 -2.30
CA GLN A 47 -9.97 3.45 -1.72
C GLN A 47 -10.11 4.63 -2.69
N ASP A 48 -9.70 4.45 -3.95
CA ASP A 48 -9.84 5.43 -5.03
C ASP A 48 -10.96 5.07 -6.02
N GLY A 49 -11.85 4.12 -5.68
CA GLY A 49 -12.95 3.72 -6.55
C GLY A 49 -13.84 2.64 -5.95
N THR A 50 -14.60 1.95 -6.80
CA THR A 50 -15.51 0.85 -6.40
C THR A 50 -14.90 -0.53 -6.64
N TYR A 51 -13.57 -0.60 -6.77
CA TYR A 51 -12.86 -1.83 -7.09
C TYR A 51 -12.80 -2.76 -5.89
N GLN A 52 -13.11 -4.04 -6.10
CA GLN A 52 -13.06 -5.05 -5.05
C GLN A 52 -12.08 -6.17 -5.40
N LEU A 53 -11.25 -6.53 -4.41
CA LEU A 53 -10.39 -7.70 -4.45
C LEU A 53 -10.87 -8.70 -3.39
N LYS A 54 -11.18 -9.93 -3.79
CA LYS A 54 -11.52 -11.02 -2.86
C LYS A 54 -10.39 -12.02 -2.84
N VAL A 55 -9.84 -12.27 -1.66
CA VAL A 55 -8.72 -13.20 -1.46
C VAL A 55 -9.22 -14.34 -0.59
N LEU A 56 -9.21 -15.55 -1.13
CA LEU A 56 -9.82 -16.73 -0.55
C LEU A 56 -8.80 -17.87 -0.49
N ARG A 57 -8.92 -18.71 0.53
CA ARG A 57 -8.26 -20.01 0.58
C ARG A 57 -9.28 -21.08 0.19
N LYS A 58 -8.96 -21.88 -0.82
CA LYS A 58 -9.75 -23.04 -1.23
C LYS A 58 -9.62 -24.16 -0.19
N SER A 59 -10.51 -25.16 -0.26
CA SER A 59 -10.50 -26.32 0.64
C SER A 59 -9.23 -27.17 0.55
N ASP A 60 -8.54 -27.14 -0.59
CA ASP A 60 -7.24 -27.77 -0.83
C ASP A 60 -6.05 -26.91 -0.35
N GLY A 61 -6.32 -25.75 0.25
CA GLY A 61 -5.31 -24.79 0.70
C GLY A 61 -4.84 -23.82 -0.38
N ALA A 62 -5.23 -24.01 -1.64
CA ALA A 62 -4.78 -23.16 -2.74
C ALA A 62 -5.37 -21.74 -2.65
N LEU A 63 -4.59 -20.77 -3.12
CA LEU A 63 -5.02 -19.38 -3.21
C LEU A 63 -6.04 -19.22 -4.35
N LYS A 64 -7.11 -18.47 -4.09
CA LYS A 64 -8.04 -17.98 -5.12
C LYS A 64 -8.22 -16.48 -4.94
N VAL A 65 -8.08 -15.74 -6.02
CA VAL A 65 -8.35 -14.31 -6.04
C VAL A 65 -9.45 -14.01 -7.06
N GLN A 66 -10.34 -13.09 -6.72
CA GLN A 66 -11.33 -12.51 -7.64
C GLN A 66 -11.17 -11.00 -7.62
N TYR A 67 -11.34 -10.37 -8.79
CA TYR A 67 -11.28 -8.92 -8.93
C TYR A 67 -12.54 -8.41 -9.63
N LEU A 68 -13.13 -7.33 -9.11
CA LEU A 68 -14.35 -6.73 -9.64
C LEU A 68 -14.14 -5.25 -9.99
N ASN A 69 -14.57 -4.87 -11.18
CA ASN A 69 -14.64 -3.50 -11.67
C ASN A 69 -15.73 -3.28 -12.75
N PRO A 70 -16.93 -2.82 -12.40
CA PRO A 70 -17.81 -3.34 -11.34
C PRO A 70 -18.19 -4.83 -11.56
N LYS A 71 -18.00 -5.34 -12.78
CA LYS A 71 -18.15 -6.77 -13.11
C LYS A 71 -16.86 -7.54 -12.80
N SER A 72 -16.94 -8.86 -12.71
CA SER A 72 -15.75 -9.71 -12.56
C SER A 72 -14.81 -9.50 -13.75
N ILE A 73 -13.53 -9.33 -13.46
CA ILE A 73 -12.43 -9.36 -14.42
C ILE A 73 -11.67 -10.66 -14.20
N ASN A 74 -11.29 -11.34 -15.28
CA ASN A 74 -10.56 -12.59 -15.19
C ASN A 74 -9.16 -12.38 -14.57
N VAL A 75 -8.91 -13.15 -13.50
CA VAL A 75 -7.62 -13.26 -12.83
C VAL A 75 -6.88 -14.42 -13.47
N GLU A 76 -5.84 -14.13 -14.26
CA GLU A 76 -5.01 -15.14 -14.91
C GLU A 76 -4.20 -15.94 -13.88
N SER A 77 -3.59 -15.24 -12.93
CA SER A 77 -2.82 -15.86 -11.85
C SER A 77 -2.87 -15.02 -10.59
N ALA A 78 -2.71 -15.69 -9.46
CA ALA A 78 -2.48 -15.06 -8.17
C ALA A 78 -1.61 -15.96 -7.31
N GLU A 79 -0.58 -15.38 -6.70
CA GLU A 79 0.37 -16.12 -5.86
C GLU A 79 0.97 -15.23 -4.77
N PHE A 80 1.44 -15.87 -3.70
CA PHE A 80 2.29 -15.21 -2.73
C PHE A 80 3.75 -15.39 -3.13
N ILE A 81 4.45 -14.28 -3.29
CA ILE A 81 5.91 -14.26 -3.50
C ILE A 81 6.59 -13.58 -2.31
N LYS A 82 7.91 -13.71 -2.25
CA LYS A 82 8.76 -12.89 -1.39
C LYS A 82 9.43 -11.80 -2.22
N ASP A 83 9.57 -10.61 -1.65
CA ASP A 83 10.39 -9.56 -2.25
C ASP A 83 11.83 -9.61 -1.73
N GLU A 84 12.61 -8.57 -2.06
CA GLU A 84 14.03 -8.46 -1.70
C GLU A 84 14.25 -8.40 -0.17
N ASP A 85 13.24 -7.99 0.60
CA ASP A 85 13.29 -7.90 2.06
C ASP A 85 12.66 -9.13 2.75
N ASP A 86 12.41 -10.21 2.00
CA ASP A 86 11.68 -11.41 2.44
C ASP A 86 10.23 -11.13 2.92
N ALA A 87 9.65 -9.98 2.54
CA ALA A 87 8.26 -9.66 2.89
C ALA A 87 7.28 -10.39 1.95
N ILE A 88 6.13 -10.82 2.50
CA ILE A 88 5.07 -11.46 1.74
C ILE A 88 4.40 -10.43 0.82
N VAL A 89 4.36 -10.75 -0.47
CA VAL A 89 3.66 -9.98 -1.49
C VAL A 89 2.62 -10.86 -2.16
N LEU A 90 1.38 -10.38 -2.24
CA LEU A 90 0.37 -10.93 -3.12
C LEU A 90 0.56 -10.35 -4.54
N MET A 91 1.00 -11.19 -5.47
CA MET A 91 1.05 -10.88 -6.90
C MET A 91 -0.25 -11.33 -7.55
N VAL A 92 -0.89 -10.46 -8.34
CA VAL A 92 -2.11 -10.78 -9.10
C VAL A 92 -1.95 -10.30 -10.52
N VAL A 93 -2.29 -11.14 -11.50
CA VAL A 93 -2.30 -10.80 -12.92
C VAL A 93 -3.73 -10.84 -13.45
N LEU A 94 -4.18 -9.72 -14.04
CA LEU A 94 -5.49 -9.58 -14.65
C LEU A 94 -5.38 -9.70 -16.16
N ARG A 95 -6.11 -10.65 -16.76
CA ARG A 95 -6.16 -10.84 -18.21
C ARG A 95 -7.59 -10.96 -18.71
N ASP A 96 -8.11 -9.89 -19.30
CA ASP A 96 -9.46 -9.79 -19.82
C ASP A 96 -9.58 -8.65 -20.85
N GLU A 97 -10.76 -8.40 -21.38
CA GLU A 97 -11.04 -7.23 -22.23
C GLU A 97 -10.71 -5.93 -21.49
N GLY A 98 -9.78 -5.15 -22.04
CA GLY A 98 -9.25 -3.93 -21.40
C GLY A 98 -8.14 -4.17 -20.36
N TYR A 99 -7.78 -5.43 -20.08
CA TYR A 99 -6.72 -5.82 -19.14
C TYR A 99 -5.74 -6.78 -19.83
N PRO A 100 -4.70 -6.28 -20.52
CA PRO A 100 -3.79 -7.14 -21.29
C PRO A 100 -2.74 -7.89 -20.45
N GLY A 101 -2.96 -8.05 -19.14
CA GLY A 101 -1.96 -8.50 -18.17
C GLY A 101 -1.61 -7.43 -17.13
N SER A 102 -2.60 -6.67 -16.66
CA SER A 102 -2.36 -5.66 -15.61
C SER A 102 -2.05 -6.35 -14.29
N THR A 103 -1.11 -5.81 -13.52
CA THR A 103 -0.59 -6.48 -12.33
C THR A 103 -0.86 -5.69 -11.07
N TYR A 104 -1.21 -6.41 -10.00
CA TYR A 104 -1.17 -5.89 -8.64
C TYR A 104 -0.02 -6.54 -7.88
N ARG A 105 0.65 -5.71 -7.08
CA ARG A 105 1.73 -6.09 -6.18
C ARG A 105 1.41 -5.55 -4.80
N LEU A 106 0.83 -6.37 -3.93
CA LEU A 106 0.25 -5.92 -2.67
C LEU A 106 0.98 -6.51 -1.46
N ARG A 107 1.25 -5.69 -0.46
CA ARG A 107 1.73 -6.09 0.88
C ARG A 107 0.64 -5.79 1.90
N PHE A 108 0.63 -6.55 3.00
CA PHE A 108 -0.22 -6.24 4.14
C PHE A 108 0.53 -5.31 5.10
N ASP A 109 -0.01 -4.12 5.33
CA ASP A 109 0.46 -3.22 6.37
C ASP A 109 -0.26 -3.56 7.67
N SER A 110 0.49 -4.06 8.66
CA SER A 110 -0.06 -4.51 9.94
C SER A 110 -0.40 -3.37 10.91
N SER A 111 0.18 -2.18 10.73
CA SER A 111 -0.13 -1.00 11.53
C SER A 111 -1.56 -0.52 11.25
N TYR A 112 -1.97 -0.59 9.98
CA TYR A 112 -3.28 -0.11 9.53
C TYR A 112 -4.25 -1.21 9.11
N ARG A 113 -3.79 -2.45 9.01
CA ARG A 113 -4.56 -3.63 8.55
C ARG A 113 -5.16 -3.42 7.15
N VAL A 114 -4.34 -2.91 6.25
CA VAL A 114 -4.70 -2.61 4.86
C VAL A 114 -3.78 -3.37 3.91
N LEU A 115 -4.21 -3.54 2.66
CA LEU A 115 -3.31 -3.92 1.58
C LEU A 115 -2.77 -2.65 0.92
N VAL A 116 -1.46 -2.50 0.81
CA VAL A 116 -0.79 -1.38 0.14
C VAL A 116 0.08 -1.92 -0.99
N GLY A 117 0.23 -1.18 -2.08
CA GLY A 117 1.09 -1.62 -3.14
C GLY A 117 0.90 -0.88 -4.45
N THR A 118 1.22 -1.55 -5.55
CA THR A 118 1.17 -0.94 -6.88
C THR A 118 0.23 -1.68 -7.84
N TYR A 119 -0.33 -0.90 -8.75
CA TYR A 119 -1.01 -1.35 -9.96
C TYR A 119 -0.22 -0.91 -11.19
N ALA A 120 0.07 -1.83 -12.11
CA ALA A 120 0.76 -1.55 -13.36
C ALA A 120 0.00 -2.11 -14.55
N MET A 121 0.04 -1.39 -15.67
CA MET A 121 -0.53 -1.82 -16.95
C MET A 121 0.60 -2.11 -17.94
N PRO A 122 0.53 -3.18 -18.76
CA PRO A 122 1.56 -3.49 -19.74
C PRO A 122 1.85 -2.36 -20.74
N SER A 123 0.86 -1.52 -21.03
CA SER A 123 0.96 -0.38 -21.95
C SER A 123 1.63 0.86 -21.33
N SER A 124 1.97 0.82 -20.04
CA SER A 124 2.53 1.95 -19.31
C SER A 124 3.73 1.52 -18.48
N GLN A 125 4.78 2.34 -18.47
CA GLN A 125 5.90 2.17 -17.53
C GLN A 125 5.57 2.70 -16.13
N GLN A 126 4.44 3.42 -15.98
CA GLN A 126 4.02 3.98 -14.72
C GLN A 126 3.38 2.93 -13.81
N GLN A 127 3.83 2.91 -12.55
CA GLN A 127 3.16 2.19 -11.47
C GLN A 127 2.31 3.17 -10.68
N HIS A 128 1.07 2.78 -10.38
CA HIS A 128 0.14 3.57 -9.57
C HIS A 128 0.09 3.01 -8.17
N GLN A 129 0.29 3.86 -7.16
CA GLN A 129 0.12 3.45 -5.76
C GLN A 129 -1.37 3.21 -5.49
N VAL A 130 -1.66 2.12 -4.80
CA VAL A 130 -3.01 1.69 -4.45
C VAL A 130 -3.03 1.21 -3.01
N TYR A 131 -4.18 1.37 -2.36
CA TYR A 131 -4.43 0.75 -1.07
C TYR A 131 -5.87 0.26 -0.98
N PHE A 132 -6.06 -0.82 -0.24
CA PHE A 132 -7.33 -1.45 -0.02
C PHE A 132 -7.60 -1.60 1.47
N THR A 133 -8.81 -1.28 1.90
CA THR A 133 -9.29 -1.56 3.25
C THR A 133 -10.14 -2.82 3.24
N LYS A 134 -10.21 -3.51 4.38
CA LYS A 134 -11.16 -4.61 4.55
C LYS A 134 -12.59 -4.13 4.26
N ASN A 135 -13.37 -4.91 3.51
CA ASN A 135 -14.79 -4.64 3.32
C ASN A 135 -15.56 -5.04 4.59
N PRO A 136 -16.14 -4.10 5.35
CA PRO A 136 -16.87 -4.43 6.57
C PRO A 136 -18.21 -5.12 6.28
N LEU A 137 -18.78 -4.93 5.08
CA LEU A 137 -20.16 -5.33 4.76
C LEU A 137 -20.35 -6.83 4.51
N VAL A 138 -19.27 -7.61 4.54
CA VAL A 138 -19.30 -9.08 4.32
C VAL A 138 -19.14 -9.85 5.64
N ASN A 139 -18.93 -9.15 6.76
CA ASN A 139 -18.82 -9.73 8.10
C ASN A 139 -20.04 -9.43 8.99
N LEU A 140 -21.17 -9.01 8.42
CA LEU A 140 -22.43 -8.92 9.16
C LEU A 140 -23.02 -10.35 9.26
N PRO A 141 -23.27 -10.85 10.49
CA PRO A 141 -23.93 -12.15 10.67
C PRO A 141 -25.37 -12.17 10.13
#